data_AF-A0A022R4H4-F1
#
_entry.id   AF-A0A022R4H4-F1
#
_cell.length_a   1.000
_cell.length_b   1.000
_cell.length_c   1.000
_cell.angle_alpha   90.00
_cell.angle_beta   90.00
_cell.angle_gamma   90.00
#
_symmetry.space_group_name_H-M   'P 1'
#
loop_
_entity.id
_entity.type
_entity.pdbx_description
1 polymer ?
#
loop_
_entity_poly.entity_id
_entity_poly.type
_entity_poly.pdbx_seq_one_letter_code
_entity_poly.pdbx_strand_id
1 'polypeptide(L)'
;FGYAAFGNSTPGNLLTGFGFYEPYWLIDFANACVVLHLVGGYQVFSQPLFAGIEKSIGKKFPNSAFVHGTLKQVPVLRLNLMRLSLRTAYVAFTTGFAILFPYFNQVVGVAGAINFWPVVVYFPVEMYLAQKGIVPWTSKSVIFRVYSFVTLLVILFAFVGSIKGLITARFS
;
A
#
# COMPACT_ATOMS: atom_id res chain seq x y z
N PHE A 1 23.36 5.45 -1.27
CA PHE A 1 24.24 4.65 -0.40
C PHE A 1 24.23 3.15 -0.73
N GLY A 2 23.08 2.47 -0.87
CA GLY A 2 23.05 1.03 -1.25
C GLY A 2 23.81 0.70 -2.55
N TYR A 3 23.43 1.30 -3.69
CA TYR A 3 24.14 1.12 -4.96
C TYR A 3 25.61 1.57 -4.92
N ALA A 4 25.91 2.62 -4.16
CA ALA A 4 27.29 3.09 -4.00
C ALA A 4 28.16 2.11 -3.21
N ALA A 5 27.57 1.29 -2.32
CA ALA A 5 28.28 0.30 -1.50
C ALA A 5 28.38 -1.08 -2.16
N PHE A 6 27.32 -1.51 -2.87
CA PHE A 6 27.22 -2.87 -3.42
C PHE A 6 27.25 -2.95 -4.95
N GLY A 7 27.22 -1.81 -5.63
CA GLY A 7 27.18 -1.73 -7.09
C GLY A 7 26.03 -2.53 -7.69
N ASN A 8 26.30 -3.22 -8.80
CA ASN A 8 25.32 -4.07 -9.49
C ASN A 8 24.87 -5.28 -8.66
N SER A 9 25.55 -5.61 -7.56
CA SER A 9 25.19 -6.70 -6.66
C SER A 9 24.23 -6.28 -5.54
N THR A 10 23.65 -5.07 -5.62
CA THR A 10 22.73 -4.55 -4.59
C THR A 10 21.48 -5.44 -4.51
N PRO A 11 21.19 -6.07 -3.36
CA PRO A 11 20.02 -6.91 -3.21
C PRO A 11 18.75 -6.07 -3.08
N GLY A 12 17.62 -6.65 -3.48
CA GLY A 12 16.31 -6.00 -3.41
C GLY A 12 15.89 -5.66 -1.97
N ASN A 13 16.23 -6.50 -1.00
CA ASN A 13 16.21 -6.16 0.41
C ASN A 13 17.64 -5.87 0.84
N LEU A 14 17.96 -4.62 1.17
CA LEU A 14 19.33 -4.23 1.55
C LEU A 14 19.85 -5.03 2.75
N LEU A 15 18.97 -5.42 3.67
CA LEU A 15 19.35 -6.17 4.88
C LEU A 15 19.78 -7.60 4.58
N THR A 16 19.36 -8.20 3.46
CA THR A 16 19.83 -9.53 3.05
C THR A 16 21.25 -9.49 2.48
N GLY A 17 21.75 -8.31 2.08
CA GLY A 17 23.12 -8.13 1.58
C GLY A 17 24.19 -8.18 2.66
N PHE A 18 23.81 -8.06 3.94
CA PHE A 18 24.72 -8.02 5.08
C PHE A 18 24.81 -9.36 5.83
N GLY A 19 24.14 -10.42 5.37
CA GLY A 19 24.03 -11.71 6.08
C GLY A 19 25.36 -12.44 6.39
N PHE A 20 26.48 -11.95 5.86
CA PHE A 20 27.84 -12.48 6.07
C PHE A 20 28.79 -11.54 6.85
N TYR A 21 28.35 -10.34 7.23
CA TYR A 21 29.20 -9.36 7.90
C TYR A 21 28.71 -9.05 9.32
N GLU A 22 29.58 -9.24 10.32
CA GLU A 22 29.36 -8.77 11.69
C GLU A 22 29.12 -7.24 11.68
N PRO A 23 28.12 -6.71 12.42
CA PRO A 23 27.43 -7.31 13.56
C PRO A 23 25.95 -7.68 13.28
N TYR A 24 25.58 -8.92 13.61
CA TYR A 24 24.19 -9.41 13.54
C TYR A 24 23.19 -8.58 14.38
N TRP A 25 23.63 -8.05 15.53
CA TRP A 25 22.77 -7.23 16.39
C TRP A 25 22.23 -5.97 15.68
N LEU A 26 23.01 -5.40 14.75
CA LEU A 26 22.61 -4.19 14.03
C LEU A 26 21.55 -4.51 12.98
N ILE A 27 21.65 -5.69 12.34
CA ILE A 27 20.65 -6.21 11.40
C ILE A 27 19.36 -6.52 12.16
N ASP A 28 19.46 -7.15 13.33
CA ASP A 28 18.30 -7.47 14.18
C ASP A 28 17.60 -6.20 14.68
N PHE A 29 18.38 -5.20 15.12
CA PHE A 29 17.84 -3.91 15.50
C PHE A 29 17.14 -3.21 14.34
N ALA A 30 17.75 -3.20 13.14
CA ALA A 30 17.14 -2.63 11.95
C ALA A 30 15.83 -3.34 11.59
N ASN A 31 15.79 -4.68 11.66
CA ASN A 31 14.58 -5.46 11.46
C ASN A 31 13.51 -5.12 12.51
N ALA A 32 13.88 -4.96 13.79
CA ALA A 32 12.95 -4.56 14.84
C ALA A 32 12.35 -3.17 14.58
N CYS A 33 13.16 -2.20 14.11
CA CYS A 33 12.67 -0.89 13.69
C CYS A 33 11.71 -0.98 12.50
N VAL A 34 12.00 -1.82 11.49
CA VAL A 34 11.11 -2.06 10.36
C VAL A 34 9.78 -2.65 10.83
N VAL A 35 9.80 -3.64 11.72
CA VAL A 35 8.58 -4.24 12.30
C VAL A 35 7.77 -3.17 13.04
N LEU A 36 8.40 -2.39 13.91
CA LEU A 36 7.73 -1.33 14.67
C LEU A 36 7.08 -0.29 13.75
N HIS A 37 7.81 0.15 12.72
CA HIS A 37 7.30 1.10 11.72
C HIS A 37 6.11 0.52 10.93
N LEU A 38 6.23 -0.72 10.44
CA LEU A 38 5.19 -1.37 9.64
C LEU A 38 3.94 -1.68 10.46
N VAL A 39 4.08 -2.08 11.73
CA VAL A 39 2.93 -2.27 12.64
C VAL A 39 2.19 -0.95 12.85
N GLY A 40 2.92 0.14 13.10
CA GLY A 40 2.33 1.48 13.22
C GLY A 40 1.60 1.90 11.94
N GLY A 41 2.25 1.74 10.78
CA GLY A 41 1.65 2.02 9.47
C GLY A 41 0.38 1.20 9.24
N TYR A 42 0.44 -0.12 9.45
CA TYR A 42 -0.69 -1.02 9.30
C TYR A 42 -1.88 -0.60 10.16
N GLN A 43 -1.64 -0.21 11.41
CA GLN A 43 -2.71 0.27 12.30
C GLN A 43 -3.36 1.54 11.74
N VAL A 44 -2.57 2.54 11.34
CA VAL A 44 -3.08 3.82 10.82
C VAL A 44 -3.85 3.63 9.50
N PHE A 45 -3.31 2.86 8.55
CA PHE A 45 -3.96 2.62 7.26
C PHE A 45 -5.22 1.77 7.35
N SER A 46 -5.32 0.89 8.34
CA SER A 46 -6.50 0.03 8.52
C SER A 46 -7.70 0.78 9.11
N GLN A 47 -7.49 1.83 9.92
CA GLN A 47 -8.61 2.52 10.60
C GLN A 47 -9.67 3.09 9.63
N PRO A 48 -9.31 3.84 8.57
CA PRO A 48 -10.30 4.40 7.65
C PRO A 48 -11.08 3.32 6.89
N LEU A 49 -10.41 2.21 6.55
CA LEU A 49 -11.05 1.06 5.90
C LEU A 49 -12.10 0.43 6.81
N PHE A 50 -11.74 0.16 8.07
CA PHE A 50 -12.68 -0.37 9.05
C PHE A 50 -13.84 0.59 9.29
N ALA A 51 -13.56 1.88 9.48
CA ALA A 51 -14.61 2.89 9.67
C ALA A 51 -15.57 2.96 8.47
N GLY A 52 -15.05 2.88 7.24
CA GLY A 52 -15.85 2.90 6.01
C GLY A 52 -16.75 1.67 5.86
N ILE A 53 -16.21 0.47 6.12
CA ILE A 53 -16.94 -0.79 6.05
C ILE A 53 -17.98 -0.87 7.17
N GLU A 54 -17.59 -0.56 8.41
CA GLU A 54 -18.49 -0.52 9.58
C GLU A 54 -19.66 0.44 9.34
N LYS A 55 -19.39 1.65 8.83
CA LYS A 55 -20.43 2.64 8.51
C LYS A 55 -21.37 2.15 7.41
N SER A 56 -20.85 1.48 6.39
CA SER A 56 -21.65 0.96 5.27
C SER A 56 -22.55 -0.19 5.73
N ILE A 57 -22.01 -1.12 6.53
CA ILE A 57 -22.77 -2.23 7.11
C ILE A 57 -23.81 -1.70 8.10
N GLY A 58 -23.45 -0.74 8.95
CA GLY A 58 -24.36 -0.10 9.91
C GLY A 58 -25.54 0.60 9.26
N LYS A 59 -25.33 1.27 8.13
CA LYS A 59 -26.42 1.87 7.33
C LYS A 59 -27.32 0.82 6.68
N LYS A 60 -26.75 -0.29 6.21
CA LYS A 60 -27.48 -1.33 5.47
C LYS A 60 -28.29 -2.26 6.39
N PHE A 61 -27.83 -2.48 7.62
CA PHE A 61 -28.46 -3.36 8.60
C PHE A 61 -28.65 -2.68 9.97
N PRO A 62 -29.52 -1.66 10.06
CA PRO A 62 -29.69 -0.85 11.27
C PRO A 62 -30.18 -1.66 12.48
N ASN A 63 -31.04 -2.67 12.26
CA ASN A 63 -31.70 -3.44 13.34
C ASN A 63 -31.01 -4.77 13.68
N SER A 64 -29.83 -5.08 13.11
CA SER A 64 -29.20 -6.37 13.39
C SER A 64 -28.48 -6.38 14.75
N ALA A 65 -28.82 -7.38 15.59
CA ALA A 65 -28.12 -7.64 16.84
C ALA A 65 -26.65 -8.03 16.63
N PHE A 66 -26.26 -8.46 15.43
CA PHE A 66 -24.87 -8.75 15.10
C PHE A 66 -24.01 -7.49 14.93
N VAL A 67 -24.59 -6.39 14.39
CA VAL A 67 -23.89 -5.12 14.14
C VAL A 67 -23.82 -4.23 15.38
N HIS A 68 -24.87 -4.24 16.22
CA HIS A 68 -24.93 -3.42 17.43
C HIS A 68 -24.76 -4.21 18.73
N GLY A 69 -24.83 -5.54 18.67
CA GLY A 69 -24.68 -6.40 19.84
C GLY A 69 -23.28 -6.32 20.41
N THR A 70 -23.19 -5.76 21.61
CA THR A 70 -21.97 -5.79 22.41
C THR A 70 -22.03 -7.04 23.29
N LEU A 71 -21.07 -7.94 23.15
CA LEU A 71 -20.92 -9.10 24.03
C LEU A 71 -20.64 -8.58 25.45
N LYS A 72 -21.63 -8.67 26.33
CA LYS A 72 -21.52 -8.26 27.74
C LYS A 72 -20.67 -9.22 28.60
N GLN A 73 -20.26 -10.37 28.05
CA GLN A 73 -19.61 -11.45 28.80
C GLN A 73 -18.12 -11.21 29.14
N VAL A 74 -17.49 -10.16 28.60
CA VAL A 74 -16.10 -9.79 28.96
C VAL A 74 -16.09 -8.34 29.47
N PRO A 75 -15.99 -8.09 30.79
CA PRO A 75 -16.14 -6.76 31.38
C PRO A 75 -15.08 -5.74 30.91
N VAL A 76 -13.92 -6.23 30.47
CA VAL A 76 -12.77 -5.41 30.03
C VAL A 76 -12.79 -5.18 28.51
N LEU A 77 -13.41 -6.07 27.73
CA LEU A 77 -13.43 -6.05 26.28
C LEU A 77 -14.89 -6.02 25.79
N ARG A 78 -15.41 -4.82 25.53
CA ARG A 78 -16.67 -4.63 24.80
C ARG A 78 -16.49 -5.10 23.35
N LEU A 79 -16.58 -6.41 23.13
CA LEU A 79 -16.43 -7.01 21.81
C LEU A 79 -17.74 -6.91 21.05
N ASN A 80 -17.66 -6.34 19.85
CA ASN A 80 -18.72 -6.40 18.87
C ASN A 80 -18.36 -7.51 17.88
N LEU A 81 -19.23 -8.51 17.73
CA LEU A 81 -19.01 -9.68 16.89
C LEU A 81 -18.70 -9.30 15.44
N MET A 82 -19.38 -8.26 14.91
CA MET A 82 -19.15 -7.74 13.57
C MET A 82 -17.75 -7.14 13.41
N ARG A 83 -17.26 -6.42 14.42
CA ARG A 83 -15.90 -5.84 14.39
C ARG A 83 -14.83 -6.93 14.49
N LEU A 84 -15.06 -7.94 15.32
CA LEU A 84 -14.14 -9.06 15.47
C LEU A 84 -14.04 -9.88 14.18
N SER A 85 -15.18 -10.24 13.58
CA SER A 85 -15.21 -10.98 12.31
C SER A 85 -14.58 -10.18 11.17
N LEU A 86 -14.87 -8.88 11.07
CA LEU A 86 -14.28 -8.02 10.04
C LEU A 86 -12.76 -7.93 10.17
N ARG A 87 -12.24 -7.71 11.38
CA ARG A 87 -10.80 -7.58 11.64
C ARG A 87 -10.06 -8.90 11.38
N THR A 88 -10.62 -10.02 11.83
CA THR A 88 -10.03 -11.35 11.60
C THR A 88 -10.06 -11.72 10.12
N ALA A 89 -11.15 -11.47 9.42
CA ALA A 89 -11.22 -11.68 7.96
C ALA A 89 -10.22 -10.79 7.21
N TYR A 90 -10.07 -9.53 7.61
CA TYR A 90 -9.10 -8.61 7.01
C TYR A 90 -7.66 -9.09 7.20
N VAL A 91 -7.29 -9.49 8.43
CA VAL A 91 -5.94 -10.02 8.72
C VAL A 91 -5.70 -11.33 7.98
N ALA A 92 -6.67 -12.26 7.95
CA ALA A 92 -6.56 -13.51 7.21
C ALA A 92 -6.37 -13.25 5.70
N PHE A 93 -7.11 -12.30 5.15
CA PHE A 93 -7.00 -11.90 3.75
C PHE A 93 -5.64 -11.30 3.42
N THR A 94 -5.17 -10.30 4.18
CA THR A 94 -3.87 -9.66 3.94
C THR A 94 -2.71 -10.64 4.14
N THR A 95 -2.81 -11.54 5.12
CA THR A 95 -1.83 -12.62 5.35
C THR A 95 -1.83 -13.61 4.19
N GLY A 96 -3.00 -14.00 3.68
CA GLY A 96 -3.12 -14.84 2.49
C GLY A 96 -2.45 -14.22 1.27
N PHE A 97 -2.65 -12.91 1.05
CA PHE A 97 -1.96 -12.17 0.00
C PHE A 97 -0.44 -12.12 0.21
N ALA A 98 0.03 -11.95 1.45
CA ALA A 98 1.46 -11.95 1.76
C ALA A 98 2.12 -13.31 1.47
N ILE A 99 1.45 -14.42 1.81
CA ILE A 99 1.91 -15.78 1.48
C ILE A 99 1.88 -16.01 -0.04
N LEU A 100 0.83 -15.53 -0.70
CA LEU A 100 0.71 -15.62 -2.15
C LEU A 100 1.67 -14.71 -2.89
N PHE A 101 2.29 -13.68 -2.32
CA PHE A 101 3.25 -12.86 -3.06
C PHE A 101 4.39 -12.41 -2.15
N PRO A 102 5.33 -13.30 -1.80
CA PRO A 102 6.45 -13.00 -0.91
C PRO A 102 7.56 -12.16 -1.58
N TYR A 103 7.19 -11.29 -2.53
CA TYR A 103 8.10 -10.48 -3.35
C TYR A 103 7.80 -9.00 -3.15
N PHE A 104 8.32 -8.44 -2.07
CA PHE A 104 8.02 -7.08 -1.64
C PHE A 104 8.21 -6.04 -2.77
N ASN A 105 9.36 -6.06 -3.44
CA ASN A 105 9.70 -5.05 -4.45
C ASN A 105 8.79 -5.10 -5.67
N GLN A 106 8.46 -6.29 -6.16
CA GLN A 106 7.62 -6.49 -7.33
C GLN A 106 6.17 -6.10 -7.01
N VAL A 107 5.66 -6.49 -5.84
CA VAL A 107 4.30 -6.13 -5.40
C VAL A 107 4.16 -4.62 -5.22
N VAL A 108 5.12 -3.97 -4.55
CA VAL A 108 5.14 -2.52 -4.38
C VAL A 108 5.30 -1.80 -5.71
N GLY A 109 6.09 -2.35 -6.65
CA GLY A 109 6.23 -1.82 -8.01
C GLY A 109 4.91 -1.83 -8.79
N VAL A 110 4.19 -2.96 -8.76
CA VAL A 110 2.86 -3.08 -9.40
C VAL A 110 1.84 -2.15 -8.75
N ALA A 111 1.72 -2.19 -7.41
CA ALA A 111 0.79 -1.34 -6.67
C ALA A 111 1.10 0.16 -6.85
N GLY A 112 2.39 0.51 -6.86
CA GLY A 112 2.86 1.85 -7.11
C GLY A 112 2.48 2.32 -8.52
N ALA A 113 2.74 1.53 -9.55
CA ALA A 113 2.41 1.91 -10.92
C ALA A 113 0.90 2.12 -11.14
N ILE A 114 0.03 1.28 -10.54
CA ILE A 114 -1.43 1.45 -10.63
C ILE A 114 -1.88 2.77 -9.99
N ASN A 115 -1.35 3.11 -8.81
CA ASN A 115 -1.83 4.26 -8.03
C ASN A 115 -1.14 5.58 -8.40
N PHE A 116 0.11 5.54 -8.86
CA PHE A 116 0.94 6.72 -9.05
C PHE A 116 0.36 7.68 -10.08
N TRP A 117 -0.01 7.19 -11.28
CA TRP A 117 -0.52 8.08 -12.32
C TRP A 117 -1.78 8.84 -11.89
N PRO A 118 -2.87 8.18 -11.44
CA PRO A 118 -4.08 8.90 -11.08
C PRO A 118 -3.84 9.85 -9.88
N VAL A 119 -3.18 9.37 -8.82
CA VAL A 119 -3.11 10.08 -7.53
C VAL A 119 -2.02 11.15 -7.50
N VAL A 120 -0.84 10.88 -8.08
CA VAL A 120 0.33 11.78 -7.98
C VAL A 120 0.41 12.73 -9.16
N VAL A 121 -0.13 12.35 -10.32
CA VAL A 121 0.06 13.09 -11.58
C VAL A 121 -1.25 13.68 -12.07
N TYR A 122 -2.22 12.84 -12.44
CA TYR A 122 -3.43 13.27 -13.11
C TYR A 122 -4.31 14.16 -12.23
N PHE A 123 -4.69 13.68 -11.03
CA PHE A 123 -5.56 14.46 -10.15
C PHE A 123 -4.94 15.79 -9.73
N PRO A 124 -3.67 15.88 -9.28
CA PRO A 124 -3.06 17.17 -8.94
C PRO A 124 -2.99 18.14 -10.12
N VAL A 125 -2.69 17.64 -11.33
CA VAL A 125 -2.68 18.46 -12.54
C VAL A 125 -4.07 19.03 -12.84
N GLU A 126 -5.11 18.21 -12.87
CA GLU A 126 -6.47 18.70 -13.16
C GLU A 126 -7.01 19.57 -12.01
N MET A 127 -6.68 19.26 -10.75
CA MET A 127 -6.99 20.12 -9.60
C MET A 127 -6.34 21.50 -9.73
N TYR A 128 -5.07 21.56 -10.15
CA TYR A 128 -4.37 22.82 -10.39
C TYR A 128 -4.99 23.64 -11.51
N LEU A 129 -5.32 23.00 -12.65
CA LEU A 129 -5.96 23.66 -13.78
C LEU A 129 -7.34 24.21 -13.40
N ALA A 130 -8.14 23.43 -12.66
CA ALA A 130 -9.45 23.82 -12.18
C ALA A 130 -9.37 24.96 -11.16
N GLN A 131 -8.46 24.88 -10.18
CA GLN A 131 -8.29 25.90 -9.15
C GLN A 131 -7.85 27.25 -9.73
N LYS A 132 -7.01 27.24 -10.78
CA LYS A 132 -6.54 28.45 -11.45
C LYS A 132 -7.46 28.93 -12.58
N GLY A 133 -8.57 28.24 -12.85
CA GLY A 133 -9.51 28.60 -13.92
C GLY A 133 -8.85 28.67 -15.30
N ILE A 134 -7.83 27.84 -15.54
CA ILE A 134 -7.11 27.87 -16.83
C ILE A 134 -8.01 27.27 -17.90
N VAL A 135 -8.33 28.09 -18.92
CA VAL A 135 -9.21 27.67 -20.01
C VAL A 135 -8.60 26.45 -20.72
N PRO A 136 -9.40 25.41 -21.01
CA PRO A 136 -8.96 24.29 -21.84
C PRO A 136 -8.34 24.80 -23.14
N TRP A 137 -7.25 24.16 -23.59
CA TRP A 137 -6.52 24.53 -24.83
C TRP A 137 -5.62 25.77 -24.76
N THR A 138 -5.46 26.39 -23.59
CA THR A 138 -4.36 27.34 -23.37
C THR A 138 -3.02 26.62 -23.41
N SER A 139 -1.94 27.25 -23.88
CA SER A 139 -0.60 26.62 -23.95
C SER A 139 -0.15 25.97 -22.62
N LYS A 140 -0.45 26.62 -21.49
CA LYS A 140 -0.20 26.06 -20.14
C LYS A 140 -1.00 24.78 -19.89
N SER A 141 -2.29 24.75 -20.23
CA SER A 141 -3.15 23.57 -20.09
C SER A 141 -2.67 22.40 -20.96
N VAL A 142 -2.26 22.69 -22.20
CA VAL A 142 -1.72 21.67 -23.11
C VAL A 142 -0.42 21.07 -22.56
N ILE A 143 0.52 21.90 -22.10
CA ILE A 143 1.79 21.41 -21.52
C ILE A 143 1.54 20.48 -20.33
N PHE A 144 0.67 20.87 -19.38
CA PHE A 144 0.38 20.02 -18.22
C PHE A 144 -0.30 18.69 -18.59
N ARG A 145 -1.19 18.70 -19.60
CA ARG A 145 -1.84 17.48 -20.08
C ARG A 145 -0.89 16.58 -20.85
N VAL A 146 0.00 17.14 -21.65
CA VAL A 146 1.08 16.38 -22.31
C VAL A 146 2.02 15.76 -21.28
N TYR A 147 2.43 16.51 -20.25
CA TYR A 147 3.22 15.98 -19.13
C TYR A 147 2.52 14.79 -18.44
N SER A 148 1.23 14.94 -18.12
CA SER A 148 0.44 13.87 -17.52
C SER A 148 0.36 12.63 -18.41
N PHE A 149 0.19 12.81 -19.73
CA PHE A 149 0.15 11.72 -20.70
C PHE A 149 1.50 11.03 -20.88
N VAL A 150 2.60 11.78 -20.98
CA VAL A 150 3.95 11.18 -21.05
C VAL A 150 4.22 10.35 -19.80
N THR A 151 3.84 10.87 -18.63
CA THR A 151 4.01 10.15 -17.37
C THR A 151 3.14 8.88 -17.31
N LEU A 152 1.95 8.89 -17.91
CA LEU A 152 1.14 7.68 -18.08
C LEU A 152 1.90 6.59 -18.85
N LEU A 153 2.52 6.95 -19.98
CA LEU A 153 3.27 6.00 -20.80
C LEU A 153 4.45 5.39 -20.04
N VAL A 154 5.20 6.22 -19.30
CA VAL A 154 6.31 5.75 -18.45
C VAL A 154 5.81 4.78 -17.38
N ILE A 155 4.67 5.07 -16.75
CA ILE A 155 4.09 4.24 -15.71
C ILE A 155 3.53 2.93 -16.27
N LEU A 156 2.94 2.95 -17.47
CA LEU A 156 2.52 1.72 -18.15
C LEU A 156 3.74 0.82 -18.45
N PHE A 157 4.85 1.40 -18.88
CA PHE A 157 6.09 0.65 -19.06
C PHE A 157 6.61 0.06 -17.74
N ALA A 158 6.62 0.85 -16.67
CA ALA A 158 7.00 0.40 -15.33
C ALA A 158 6.06 -0.69 -14.78
N PHE A 159 4.75 -0.60 -15.07
CA PHE A 159 3.76 -1.59 -14.71
C PHE A 159 4.04 -2.93 -15.39
N VAL A 160 4.26 -2.92 -16.71
CA VAL A 160 4.62 -4.13 -17.47
C VAL A 160 5.92 -4.74 -16.93
N GLY A 161 6.94 -3.92 -16.66
CA GLY A 161 8.19 -4.36 -16.05
C GLY A 161 8.00 -5.03 -14.69
N SER A 162 7.15 -4.44 -13.83
CA SER A 162 6.85 -4.97 -12.50
C SER A 162 6.06 -6.28 -12.56
N ILE A 163 5.09 -6.39 -13.47
CA ILE A 163 4.33 -7.63 -13.71
C ILE A 163 5.26 -8.74 -14.23
N LYS A 164 6.11 -8.44 -15.21
CA LYS A 164 7.12 -9.39 -15.69
C LYS A 164 8.01 -9.85 -14.54
N GLY A 165 8.50 -8.92 -13.72
CA GLY A 165 9.32 -9.24 -12.54
C GLY A 165 8.59 -10.16 -11.55
N LEU A 166 7.30 -9.94 -11.33
CA LEU A 166 6.47 -10.77 -10.45
C LEU A 166 6.31 -12.20 -11.01
N ILE A 167 6.07 -12.32 -12.32
CA ILE A 167 5.93 -13.61 -13.01
C ILE A 167 7.27 -14.37 -12.96
N THR A 168 8.37 -13.72 -13.31
CA THR A 168 9.69 -14.35 -13.26
C THR A 168 10.06 -14.79 -11.84
N ALA A 169 9.80 -13.97 -10.82
CA ALA A 169 10.08 -14.34 -9.43
C ALA A 169 9.23 -15.53 -8.94
N ARG A 170 8.05 -15.74 -9.55
CA ARG A 170 7.12 -16.82 -9.24
C ARG A 170 7.48 -18.17 -9.84
N PHE A 171 8.08 -18.16 -11.03
CA PHE A 171 8.40 -19.36 -11.81
C PHE A 171 9.91 -19.67 -11.88
N SER A 172 10.73 -18.91 -11.15
CA SER A 172 12.15 -19.18 -10.92
C SER A 172 12.37 -19.87 -9.59
#